data_AF-A0A660UPR6-F1
#
_entry.id   AF-A0A660UPR6-F1
#
_cell.length_a   1.000
_cell.length_b   1.000
_cell.length_c   1.000
_cell.angle_alpha   90.00
_cell.angle_beta   90.00
_cell.angle_gamma   90.00
#
_symmetry.space_group_name_H-M   'P 1'
#
loop_
_entity.id
_entity.type
_entity.pdbx_description
1 polymer ?
#
loop_
_entity_poly.entity_id
_entity_poly.type
_entity_poly.pdbx_seq_one_letter_code
_entity_poly.pdbx_strand_id
1 'polypeptide(L)'
;MLRLFGNTPMMLIIYMIAGPMFVIAIVAHIRVKLRMRPGADSDLDEYHYEFEDHHPGYARYEKWSRITFAAAVISALCLFLALVF
;
A
#
# COMPACT_ATOMS: atom_id res chain seq x y z
N MET A 1 9.66 -35.51 3.47
CA MET A 1 8.33 -34.92 3.16
C MET A 1 7.39 -35.12 4.35
N LEU A 2 7.63 -34.46 5.50
CA LEU A 2 6.74 -34.60 6.66
C LEU A 2 6.83 -33.36 7.58
N ARG A 3 6.17 -32.27 7.18
CA ARG A 3 5.81 -31.13 8.05
C ARG A 3 4.51 -30.53 7.49
N LEU A 4 3.36 -31.16 7.76
CA LEU A 4 2.09 -30.69 7.18
C LEU A 4 0.90 -30.66 8.15
N PHE A 5 1.09 -30.96 9.44
CA PHE A 5 -0.05 -31.09 10.36
C PHE A 5 0.00 -30.25 11.65
N GLY A 6 1.06 -29.46 11.89
CA GLY A 6 1.16 -28.61 13.09
C GLY A 6 0.87 -27.11 12.88
N ASN A 7 1.35 -26.54 11.76
CA ASN A 7 1.37 -25.09 11.55
C ASN A 7 0.39 -24.58 10.48
N THR A 8 -0.27 -25.49 9.76
CA THR A 8 -1.19 -25.18 8.66
C THR A 8 -2.37 -24.26 9.05
N PRO A 9 -3.03 -24.38 10.22
CA PRO A 9 -4.18 -23.51 10.51
C PRO A 9 -3.77 -22.05 10.72
N MET A 10 -2.62 -21.79 11.35
CA MET A 10 -2.13 -20.43 11.59
C MET A 10 -1.75 -19.73 10.29
N MET A 11 -1.08 -20.43 9.37
CA MET A 11 -0.75 -19.88 8.05
C MET A 11 -1.99 -19.58 7.24
N LEU A 12 -2.99 -20.47 7.29
CA LEU A 12 -4.24 -20.28 6.56
C LEU A 12 -4.99 -19.04 7.06
N ILE A 13 -4.97 -18.77 8.36
CA ILE A 13 -5.48 -17.52 8.95
C ILE A 13 -4.68 -16.31 8.44
N ILE A 14 -3.35 -16.38 8.42
CA ILE A 14 -2.50 -15.29 7.92
C ILE A 14 -2.81 -15.02 6.44
N TYR A 15 -2.95 -16.05 5.61
CA TYR A 15 -3.29 -15.87 4.19
C TYR A 15 -4.68 -15.27 3.99
N MET A 16 -5.68 -15.72 4.75
CA MET A 16 -7.04 -15.19 4.67
C MET A 16 -7.14 -13.72 5.07
N ILE A 17 -6.26 -13.25 5.96
CA ILE A 17 -6.26 -11.86 6.41
C ILE A 17 -5.29 -11.03 5.55
N ALA A 18 -4.01 -11.39 5.51
CA ALA A 18 -2.97 -10.61 4.86
C ALA A 18 -3.12 -10.58 3.33
N GLY A 19 -3.69 -11.62 2.71
CA GLY A 19 -3.95 -11.66 1.27
C GLY A 19 -4.89 -10.55 0.82
N PRO A 20 -6.15 -10.53 1.29
CA PRO A 20 -7.08 -9.44 0.99
C PRO A 20 -6.55 -8.08 1.42
N MET A 21 -5.90 -7.99 2.58
CA MET A 21 -5.35 -6.74 3.10
C MET A 21 -4.27 -6.17 2.16
N PHE A 22 -3.41 -7.03 1.61
CA PHE A 22 -2.41 -6.65 0.61
C PHE A 22 -3.06 -6.13 -0.67
N VAL A 23 -4.06 -6.84 -1.19
CA VAL A 23 -4.78 -6.44 -2.41
C VAL A 23 -5.47 -5.09 -2.21
N ILE A 24 -6.18 -4.91 -1.09
CA ILE A 24 -6.83 -3.64 -0.75
C ILE A 24 -5.80 -2.52 -0.64
N ALA A 25 -4.66 -2.78 0.01
CA ALA A 25 -3.60 -1.79 0.18
C ALA A 25 -2.99 -1.35 -1.16
N ILE A 26 -2.71 -2.29 -2.07
CA ILE A 26 -2.20 -1.98 -3.42
C ILE A 26 -3.23 -1.20 -4.22
N VAL A 27 -4.49 -1.67 -4.26
CA VAL A 27 -5.55 -0.98 -5.00
C VAL A 27 -5.76 0.43 -4.46
N ALA A 28 -5.76 0.60 -3.14
CA ALA A 28 -5.85 1.90 -2.50
C ALA A 28 -4.64 2.78 -2.82
N HIS A 29 -3.42 2.24 -2.81
CA HIS A 29 -2.20 2.96 -3.14
C HIS A 29 -2.21 3.46 -4.58
N ILE A 30 -2.57 2.58 -5.54
CA ILE A 30 -2.72 2.94 -6.95
C ILE A 30 -3.82 4.01 -7.10
N ARG A 31 -4.95 3.86 -6.42
CA ARG A 31 -6.03 4.85 -6.47
C ARG A 31 -5.61 6.22 -5.94
N VAL A 32 -4.85 6.26 -4.84
CA VAL A 32 -4.29 7.52 -4.30
C VAL A 32 -3.33 8.13 -5.33
N LYS A 33 -2.47 7.32 -5.94
CA LYS A 33 -1.51 7.76 -6.96
C LYS A 33 -2.17 8.28 -8.24
N LEU A 34 -3.28 7.70 -8.66
CA LEU A 34 -3.99 8.12 -9.87
C LEU A 34 -4.95 9.28 -9.62
N ARG A 35 -5.68 9.27 -8.50
CA ARG A 35 -6.79 10.21 -8.25
C ARG A 35 -6.40 11.42 -7.42
N MET A 36 -5.40 11.28 -6.56
CA MET A 36 -4.99 12.34 -5.63
C MET A 36 -3.66 12.97 -6.00
N ARG A 37 -3.00 12.56 -7.10
CA ARG A 37 -1.80 13.25 -7.60
C ARG A 37 -2.21 14.66 -8.03
N PRO A 38 -1.81 15.70 -7.29
CA PRO A 38 -2.04 17.07 -7.73
C PRO A 38 -1.24 17.26 -9.02
N GLY A 39 -1.92 17.59 -10.12
CA GLY A 39 -1.30 17.81 -11.43
C GLY A 39 -1.74 16.87 -12.56
N ALA A 40 -2.63 15.90 -12.34
CA ALA A 40 -3.11 15.03 -13.43
C ALA A 40 -4.06 15.74 -14.44
N ASP A 41 -4.73 16.82 -14.01
CA ASP A 41 -5.62 17.64 -14.85
C ASP A 41 -5.03 19.03 -15.17
N SER A 42 -3.74 19.25 -14.89
CA SER A 42 -3.16 20.57 -15.02
C SER A 42 -2.13 20.58 -16.13
N ASP A 43 -2.47 21.27 -17.22
CA ASP A 43 -1.56 21.86 -18.22
C ASP A 43 -0.54 22.82 -17.55
N LEU A 44 0.13 22.37 -16.50
CA LEU A 44 1.06 23.13 -15.66
C LEU A 44 2.41 22.41 -15.64
N ASP A 45 2.97 22.20 -16.83
CA ASP A 45 4.41 21.96 -17.01
C ASP A 45 5.27 23.16 -16.54
N GLU A 46 4.66 24.19 -15.94
CA GLU A 46 5.30 25.45 -15.57
C GLU A 46 4.79 26.00 -14.22
N TYR A 47 4.63 25.15 -13.20
CA TYR A 47 4.36 25.64 -11.84
C TYR A 47 5.50 25.34 -10.87
N HIS A 48 5.92 26.39 -10.17
CA HIS A 48 7.07 26.50 -9.30
C HIS A 48 7.16 25.39 -8.23
N TYR A 49 8.23 24.60 -8.31
CA TYR A 49 8.66 23.58 -7.34
C TYR A 49 8.80 24.11 -5.89
N GLU A 50 8.89 25.42 -5.69
CA GLU A 50 9.16 26.05 -4.39
C GLU A 50 7.93 26.16 -3.46
N PHE A 51 6.71 25.84 -3.93
CA PHE A 51 5.49 25.94 -3.11
C PHE A 51 4.67 24.64 -3.01
N GLU A 52 5.17 23.51 -3.54
CA GLU A 52 4.46 22.21 -3.48
C GLU A 52 4.29 21.67 -2.05
N ASP A 53 5.24 21.97 -1.16
CA ASP A 53 5.21 21.51 0.24
C ASP A 53 4.07 22.14 1.07
N HIS A 54 3.50 23.27 0.63
CA HIS A 54 2.46 23.99 1.38
C HIS A 54 1.04 23.79 0.82
N HIS A 55 0.88 23.02 -0.27
CA HIS A 55 -0.46 22.75 -0.78
C HIS A 55 -1.16 21.69 0.08
N PRO A 56 -2.33 21.99 0.69
CA PRO A 56 -3.03 21.05 1.56
C PRO A 56 -3.46 19.76 0.83
N GLY A 57 -3.59 19.82 -0.50
CA GLY A 57 -3.83 18.66 -1.35
C GLY A 57 -2.63 17.71 -1.43
N TYR A 58 -1.41 18.25 -1.48
CA TYR A 58 -0.17 17.46 -1.54
C TYR A 58 0.13 16.78 -0.20
N ALA A 59 -0.01 17.49 0.92
CA ALA A 59 0.13 16.91 2.25
C ALA A 59 -0.88 15.76 2.50
N ARG A 60 -2.11 15.89 1.99
CA ARG A 60 -3.12 14.82 2.06
C ARG A 60 -2.73 13.65 1.15
N TYR A 61 -2.30 13.91 -0.08
CA TYR A 61 -1.80 12.89 -1.01
C TYR A 61 -0.66 12.08 -0.39
N GLU A 62 0.35 12.74 0.15
CA GLU A 62 1.52 12.10 0.76
C GLU A 62 1.11 11.23 1.96
N LYS A 63 0.26 11.76 2.86
CA LYS A 63 -0.22 11.02 4.03
C LYS A 63 -0.95 9.72 3.64
N TRP A 64 -1.88 9.78 2.70
CA TRP A 64 -2.62 8.59 2.25
C TRP A 64 -1.74 7.63 1.44
N SER A 65 -0.82 8.16 0.63
CA SER A 65 0.15 7.37 -0.13
C SER A 65 1.06 6.58 0.83
N ARG A 66 1.58 7.24 1.86
CA ARG A 66 2.45 6.62 2.88
C ARG A 66 1.73 5.55 3.69
N ILE A 67 0.48 5.79 4.11
CA ILE A 67 -0.32 4.81 4.86
C ILE A 67 -0.60 3.57 4.01
N THR A 68 -1.08 3.76 2.78
CA THR A 68 -1.39 2.64 1.87
C THR A 68 -0.14 1.84 1.50
N PHE A 69 0.98 2.52 1.31
CA PHE A 69 2.28 1.88 1.07
C PHE A 69 2.75 1.08 2.29
N ALA A 70 2.73 1.66 3.49
CA ALA A 70 3.11 0.97 4.71
C ALA A 70 2.23 -0.26 4.97
N ALA A 71 0.92 -0.14 4.76
CA ALA A 71 -0.01 -1.27 4.85
C ALA A 71 0.34 -2.38 3.86
N ALA A 72 0.64 -2.03 2.60
CA ALA A 72 1.05 -3.01 1.58
C ALA A 72 2.34 -3.72 1.97
N VAL A 73 3.34 -3.01 2.47
CA VAL A 73 4.61 -3.59 2.94
C VAL A 73 4.39 -4.54 4.11
N ILE A 74 3.60 -4.14 5.11
CA ILE A 74 3.29 -4.98 6.27
C ILE A 74 2.58 -6.26 5.82
N SER A 75 1.55 -6.14 4.98
CA SER A 75 0.83 -7.31 4.45
C SER A 75 1.74 -8.21 3.62
N ALA A 76 2.64 -7.66 2.80
CA ALA A 76 3.61 -8.43 2.04
C ALA A 76 4.58 -9.20 2.94
N LEU A 77 5.08 -8.57 4.00
CA LEU A 77 5.94 -9.23 4.99
C LEU A 77 5.20 -10.35 5.71
N CYS A 78 3.95 -10.15 6.11
CA CYS A 78 3.14 -11.22 6.71
C CYS A 78 2.94 -12.40 5.75
N LEU A 79 2.63 -12.13 4.49
CA LEU A 79 2.48 -13.17 3.46
C LEU A 79 3.79 -13.91 3.21
N PHE A 80 4.92 -13.20 3.19
CA PHE A 80 6.25 -13.79 3.04
C PHE A 80 6.60 -14.70 4.22
N LEU A 81 6.33 -14.27 5.46
CA LEU A 81 6.55 -15.11 6.64
C LEU A 81 5.67 -16.37 6.60
N ALA A 82 4.40 -16.25 6.20
CA ALA A 82 3.51 -17.41 6.06
C ALA A 82 3.95 -18.37 4.95
N LEU A 83 4.68 -17.90 3.93
CA LEU A 83 5.20 -18.71 2.83
C LEU A 83 6.48 -19.46 3.22
N VAL A 84 7.35 -18.82 4.02
CA VAL A 84 8.70 -19.33 4.32
C VAL A 84 8.71 -20.26 5.52
N PHE A 85 7.93 -19.94 6.55
CA PHE A 85 7.85 -20.73 7.79
C PHE A 85 6.79 -21.83 7.69
#